data_AF-A0AAW5GTM8-F1
#
_entry.id   AF-A0AAW5GTM8-F1
#
_cell.length_a   1.000
_cell.length_b   1.000
_cell.length_c   1.000
_cell.angle_alpha   90.00
_cell.angle_beta   90.00
_cell.angle_gamma   90.00
#
_symmetry.space_group_name_H-M   'P 1'
#
loop_
_entity.id
_entity.type
_entity.pdbx_description
1 polymer ?
#
loop_
_entity_poly.entity_id
_entity_poly.type
_entity_poly.pdbx_seq_one_letter_code
_entity_poly.pdbx_strand_id
1 'polypeptide(L)'
;MKKLLLIFIVLFTLIGSIDSQEFLGKNKALVKKEMQKNKGNGKTNDIKSFGYEAYMYSSYPYNSDILYVVFNNKGICFLECIITDKKMADNLLLNYCNEDIYKVYQINPSVNKEHEFITGKTTVELVVESNNPAMINARYYLYSFNSEYKQDVLNYFEKRFSKEYAIIKEKEIQEERKKQAELKRQKEVENILSTLNRDAIVEEKVYDYYTNKLLKKSEYWDVLEKPKKEKIDTIVNVLIHADFLNTNVVSIAGDDINKELSSLYWKSSQHHYCTINGINYSKYQNSVFYSKKISVKTKSLEKGIYGVEKKKDKFKYYKTVPNEIQEWCKDNITKNGFHAIKYINYDGKYTIELINVTKEVKKKLQQNYL
;
A
#
# COMPACT_ATOMS: atom_id res chain seq x y z
N MET A 1 -44.62 40.49 -41.17
CA MET A 1 -43.27 40.78 -40.62
C MET A 1 -43.35 41.30 -39.18
N LYS A 2 -43.87 40.51 -38.23
CA LYS A 2 -43.99 40.88 -36.80
C LYS A 2 -43.48 39.79 -35.83
N LYS A 3 -42.83 38.74 -36.37
CA LYS A 3 -42.27 37.63 -35.59
C LYS A 3 -40.74 37.63 -35.47
N LEU A 4 -40.04 38.52 -36.17
CA LEU A 4 -38.57 38.67 -36.05
C LEU A 4 -38.14 39.75 -35.04
N LEU A 5 -39.05 40.62 -34.59
CA LEU A 5 -38.71 41.66 -33.60
C LEU A 5 -38.62 41.12 -32.16
N LEU A 6 -39.22 39.96 -31.87
CA LEU A 6 -39.24 39.40 -30.52
C LEU A 6 -37.97 38.62 -30.15
N ILE A 7 -37.16 38.22 -31.14
CA ILE A 7 -35.91 37.47 -30.90
C ILE A 7 -34.73 38.42 -30.64
N PHE A 8 -34.81 39.69 -31.06
CA PHE A 8 -33.80 40.71 -30.73
C PHE A 8 -34.07 41.46 -29.40
N ILE A 9 -35.28 41.39 -28.85
CA ILE A 9 -35.66 42.14 -27.64
C ILE A 9 -35.50 41.31 -26.34
N VAL A 10 -35.29 39.99 -26.44
CA VAL A 10 -35.00 39.13 -25.28
C VAL A 10 -33.48 38.86 -25.09
N LEU A 11 -32.63 39.27 -26.05
CA LEU A 11 -31.17 39.19 -25.87
C LEU A 11 -30.54 40.41 -25.20
N PHE A 12 -31.23 41.56 -25.10
CA PHE A 12 -30.63 42.80 -24.56
C PHE A 12 -31.11 43.19 -23.15
N THR A 13 -32.01 42.43 -22.52
CA THR A 13 -32.53 42.73 -21.17
C THR A 13 -31.96 41.85 -20.05
N LEU A 14 -30.99 41.00 -20.35
CA LEU A 14 -30.20 40.23 -19.36
C LEU A 14 -28.71 40.61 -19.33
N ILE A 15 -28.26 41.52 -20.20
CA ILE A 15 -26.84 41.90 -20.34
C ILE A 15 -26.50 43.15 -19.52
N GLY A 16 -27.48 43.91 -19.03
CA GLY A 16 -27.24 45.25 -18.48
C GLY A 16 -26.76 45.38 -17.02
N SER A 17 -26.35 44.31 -16.32
CA SER A 17 -26.03 44.47 -14.88
C SER A 17 -24.94 43.60 -14.27
N ILE A 18 -24.25 42.73 -15.01
CA ILE A 18 -23.01 42.08 -14.55
C ILE A 18 -22.08 41.92 -15.76
N ASP A 19 -21.74 43.04 -16.41
CA ASP A 19 -20.51 43.07 -17.18
C ASP A 19 -19.35 42.96 -16.18
N SER A 20 -18.54 41.95 -16.46
CA SER A 20 -17.35 41.46 -15.78
C SER A 20 -16.39 42.52 -15.24
N GLN A 21 -15.99 42.38 -13.98
CA GLN A 21 -14.67 42.76 -13.44
C GLN A 21 -14.10 44.12 -13.85
N GLU A 22 -14.92 45.16 -13.78
CA GLU A 22 -14.44 46.52 -13.99
C GLU A 22 -13.84 47.15 -12.74
N PHE A 23 -13.89 46.52 -11.55
CA PHE A 23 -13.55 47.19 -10.29
C PHE A 23 -12.15 46.88 -9.78
N LEU A 24 -11.55 45.74 -10.14
CA LEU A 24 -10.18 45.40 -9.76
C LEU A 24 -9.20 46.54 -10.07
N GLY A 25 -8.41 46.93 -9.07
CA GLY A 25 -7.47 48.05 -9.15
C GLY A 25 -8.07 49.45 -8.99
N LYS A 26 -9.40 49.60 -8.98
CA LYS A 26 -10.05 50.91 -8.76
C LYS A 26 -10.14 51.23 -7.27
N ASN A 27 -10.15 52.53 -6.97
CA ASN A 27 -10.35 53.02 -5.61
C ASN A 27 -11.84 53.03 -5.22
N LYS A 28 -12.12 53.05 -3.90
CA LYS A 28 -13.47 53.10 -3.33
C LYS A 28 -14.40 54.12 -3.95
N ALA A 29 -13.95 55.37 -4.17
CA ALA A 29 -14.81 56.43 -4.68
C ALA A 29 -15.28 56.14 -6.10
N LEU A 30 -14.37 55.66 -6.96
CA LEU A 30 -14.68 55.29 -8.33
C LEU A 30 -15.62 54.09 -8.39
N VAL A 31 -15.32 53.04 -7.63
CA VAL A 31 -16.17 51.83 -7.55
C VAL A 31 -17.58 52.19 -7.06
N LYS A 32 -17.71 53.00 -6.00
CA LYS A 32 -19.02 53.42 -5.49
C LYS A 32 -19.82 54.19 -6.53
N LYS A 33 -19.18 55.09 -7.28
CA LYS A 33 -19.81 55.87 -8.35
C LYS A 33 -20.30 54.97 -9.48
N GLU A 34 -19.47 54.02 -9.92
CA GLU A 34 -19.80 53.11 -11.02
C GLU A 34 -20.89 52.10 -10.63
N MET A 35 -20.81 51.49 -9.44
CA MET A 35 -21.87 50.63 -8.90
C MET A 35 -23.20 51.37 -8.74
N GLN A 36 -23.16 52.68 -8.43
CA GLN A 36 -24.36 53.52 -8.36
C GLN A 36 -24.91 53.91 -9.74
N LYS A 37 -24.06 54.05 -10.75
CA LYS A 37 -24.46 54.36 -12.13
C LYS A 37 -25.14 53.15 -12.79
N ASN A 38 -24.67 51.94 -12.48
CA ASN A 38 -25.23 50.69 -12.97
C ASN A 38 -26.47 50.24 -12.18
N LYS A 39 -27.08 51.15 -11.40
CA LYS A 39 -28.36 50.92 -10.73
C LYS A 39 -29.47 50.77 -11.77
N GLY A 40 -29.79 49.53 -12.12
CA GLY A 40 -31.19 49.16 -12.29
C GLY A 40 -31.96 49.35 -10.96
N ASN A 41 -32.92 48.48 -10.68
CA ASN A 41 -33.68 48.53 -9.41
C ASN A 41 -32.91 48.03 -8.15
N GLY A 42 -31.60 47.75 -8.25
CA GLY A 42 -30.79 47.18 -7.15
C GLY A 42 -30.31 48.19 -6.09
N LYS A 43 -29.76 47.69 -4.98
CA LYS A 43 -29.23 48.50 -3.87
C LYS A 43 -27.73 48.24 -3.65
N THR A 44 -26.96 49.31 -3.45
CA THR A 44 -25.54 49.25 -3.05
C THR A 44 -25.43 49.53 -1.55
N ASN A 45 -24.79 48.63 -0.81
CA ASN A 45 -24.58 48.75 0.63
C ASN A 45 -23.09 48.70 0.98
N ASP A 46 -22.70 49.50 1.97
CA ASP A 46 -21.38 49.40 2.59
C ASP A 46 -21.39 48.22 3.58
N ILE A 47 -20.50 47.24 3.39
CA ILE A 47 -20.43 46.02 4.21
C ILE A 47 -19.00 45.78 4.73
N LYS A 48 -18.88 44.89 5.71
CA LYS A 48 -17.61 44.29 6.11
C LYS A 48 -17.60 42.82 5.72
N SER A 49 -16.63 42.41 4.90
CA SER A 49 -16.46 41.01 4.49
C SER A 49 -15.18 40.47 5.12
N PHE A 50 -15.30 39.56 6.09
CA PHE A 50 -14.17 38.94 6.79
C PHE A 50 -13.13 39.96 7.34
N GLY A 51 -13.62 41.09 7.84
CA GLY A 51 -12.81 42.17 8.41
C GLY A 51 -12.31 43.20 7.40
N TYR A 52 -12.56 43.00 6.10
CA TYR A 52 -12.24 43.97 5.05
C TYR A 52 -13.43 44.86 4.74
N GLU A 53 -13.16 46.08 4.28
CA GLU A 53 -14.21 46.95 3.73
C GLU A 53 -14.62 46.44 2.36
N ALA A 54 -15.92 46.44 2.11
CA ALA A 54 -16.48 45.99 0.86
C ALA A 54 -17.75 46.77 0.51
N TYR A 55 -18.05 46.81 -0.78
CA TYR A 55 -19.37 47.21 -1.27
C TYR A 55 -20.09 46.00 -1.80
N MET A 56 -21.39 45.93 -1.53
CA MET A 56 -22.26 44.87 -2.01
C MET A 56 -23.38 45.47 -2.84
N TYR A 57 -23.59 44.90 -4.02
CA TYR A 57 -24.77 45.10 -4.85
C TYR A 57 -25.60 43.82 -4.85
N SER A 58 -26.92 43.97 -4.70
CA SER A 58 -27.86 42.88 -4.88
C SER A 58 -28.97 43.29 -5.84
N SER A 59 -29.33 42.40 -6.77
CA SER A 59 -30.50 42.57 -7.61
C SER A 59 -31.78 42.53 -6.77
N TYR A 60 -32.68 43.49 -6.93
CA TYR A 60 -33.99 43.54 -6.26
C TYR A 60 -35.09 43.45 -7.33
N PRO A 61 -36.26 42.79 -7.08
CA PRO A 61 -36.74 42.18 -5.83
C PRO A 61 -36.29 40.72 -5.60
N TYR A 62 -35.57 40.13 -6.55
CA TYR A 62 -35.11 38.75 -6.46
C TYR A 62 -33.62 38.73 -6.09
N ASN A 63 -33.31 38.45 -4.82
CA ASN A 63 -31.95 38.30 -4.25
C ASN A 63 -31.20 37.07 -4.82
N SER A 64 -31.32 36.79 -6.12
CA SER A 64 -30.62 35.68 -6.78
C SER A 64 -29.13 35.98 -6.91
N ASP A 65 -28.77 37.23 -7.27
CA ASP A 65 -27.41 37.57 -7.66
C ASP A 65 -26.84 38.67 -6.76
N ILE A 66 -25.68 38.37 -6.18
CA ILE A 66 -24.95 39.29 -5.30
C ILE A 66 -23.58 39.51 -5.90
N LEU A 67 -23.23 40.77 -6.14
CA LEU A 67 -21.86 41.18 -6.40
C LEU A 67 -21.32 41.85 -5.14
N TYR A 68 -20.15 41.44 -4.66
CA TYR A 68 -19.42 42.24 -3.71
C TYR A 68 -17.97 42.42 -4.13
N VAL A 69 -17.43 43.58 -3.77
CA VAL A 69 -16.08 44.03 -4.12
C VAL A 69 -15.37 44.43 -2.84
N VAL A 70 -14.16 43.90 -2.64
CA VAL A 70 -13.40 44.00 -1.39
C VAL A 70 -12.18 44.88 -1.59
N PHE A 71 -11.93 45.76 -0.61
CA PHE A 71 -10.86 46.76 -0.66
C PHE A 71 -9.76 46.44 0.34
N ASN A 72 -8.51 46.64 -0.07
CA ASN A 72 -7.35 46.52 0.81
C ASN A 72 -7.21 47.78 1.70
N ASN A 73 -6.17 47.82 2.53
CA ASN A 73 -5.92 48.95 3.44
C ASN A 73 -5.66 50.29 2.73
N LYS A 74 -5.24 50.27 1.46
CA LYS A 74 -5.08 51.46 0.61
C LYS A 74 -6.39 51.91 -0.04
N GLY A 75 -7.48 51.17 0.16
CA GLY A 75 -8.78 51.46 -0.44
C GLY A 75 -8.87 51.09 -1.93
N ILE A 76 -8.01 50.19 -2.40
CA ILE A 76 -8.02 49.65 -3.76
C ILE A 76 -8.77 48.31 -3.76
N CYS A 77 -9.65 48.11 -4.75
CA CYS A 77 -10.36 46.86 -4.91
C CYS A 77 -9.39 45.78 -5.39
N PHE A 78 -9.25 44.71 -4.62
CA PHE A 78 -8.31 43.63 -4.90
C PHE A 78 -8.99 42.29 -5.18
N LEU A 79 -10.27 42.18 -4.85
CA LEU A 79 -11.07 40.98 -4.99
C LEU A 79 -12.50 41.35 -5.31
N GLU A 80 -13.07 40.70 -6.31
CA GLU A 80 -14.50 40.73 -6.60
C GLU A 80 -15.09 39.34 -6.42
N CYS A 81 -16.37 39.26 -6.07
CA CYS A 81 -17.07 38.00 -5.97
C CYS A 81 -18.51 38.14 -6.45
N ILE A 82 -18.89 37.25 -7.35
CA ILE A 82 -20.28 37.07 -7.77
C ILE A 82 -20.82 35.82 -7.10
N ILE A 83 -21.93 35.96 -6.38
CA ILE A 83 -22.70 34.84 -5.83
C ILE A 83 -23.97 34.70 -6.66
N THR A 84 -24.17 33.54 -7.26
CA THR A 84 -25.27 33.32 -8.20
C THR A 84 -25.75 31.87 -8.19
N ASP A 85 -26.78 31.59 -8.98
CA ASP A 85 -27.26 30.25 -9.26
C ASP A 85 -26.46 29.58 -10.39
N LYS A 86 -26.74 28.29 -10.63
CA LYS A 86 -26.03 27.51 -11.65
C LYS A 86 -26.16 28.11 -13.05
N LYS A 87 -27.37 28.54 -13.44
CA LYS A 87 -27.65 28.95 -14.82
C LYS A 87 -26.87 30.21 -15.17
N MET A 88 -26.81 31.15 -14.25
CA MET A 88 -26.07 32.38 -14.44
C MET A 88 -24.56 32.17 -14.27
N ALA A 89 -24.12 31.30 -13.36
CA ALA A 89 -22.71 30.88 -13.29
C ALA A 89 -22.23 30.27 -14.62
N ASP A 90 -22.99 29.35 -15.22
CA ASP A 90 -22.65 28.71 -16.50
C ASP A 90 -22.49 29.76 -17.63
N ASN A 91 -23.37 30.77 -17.67
CA ASN A 91 -23.27 31.87 -18.64
C ASN A 91 -22.03 32.74 -18.43
N LEU A 92 -21.72 33.10 -17.17
CA LEU A 92 -20.53 33.89 -16.85
C LEU A 92 -19.25 33.13 -17.19
N LEU A 93 -19.19 31.85 -16.85
CA LEU A 93 -18.04 30.99 -17.16
C LEU A 93 -17.85 30.81 -18.66
N LEU A 94 -18.93 30.73 -19.46
CA LEU A 94 -18.82 30.69 -20.91
C LEU A 94 -18.13 31.95 -21.45
N ASN A 95 -18.46 33.12 -20.93
CA ASN A 95 -17.80 34.36 -21.33
C ASN A 95 -16.33 34.38 -20.89
N TYR A 96 -16.05 34.08 -19.61
CA TYR A 96 -14.68 34.09 -19.09
C TYR A 96 -13.75 33.10 -19.80
N CYS A 97 -14.24 31.90 -20.13
CA CYS A 97 -13.44 30.90 -20.83
C CYS A 97 -13.15 31.26 -22.29
N ASN A 98 -13.92 32.17 -22.91
CA ASN A 98 -13.75 32.57 -24.30
C ASN A 98 -12.84 33.79 -24.48
N GLU A 99 -12.44 34.47 -23.40
CA GLU A 99 -11.54 35.62 -23.46
C GLU A 99 -10.15 35.29 -22.90
N ASP A 100 -9.10 35.61 -23.66
CA ASP A 100 -7.71 35.28 -23.31
C ASP A 100 -7.20 36.00 -22.05
N ILE A 101 -7.89 37.03 -21.59
CA ILE A 101 -7.52 37.80 -20.39
C ILE A 101 -7.87 37.08 -19.09
N TYR A 102 -8.68 36.01 -19.15
CA TYR A 102 -9.09 35.26 -17.95
C TYR A 102 -8.38 33.92 -17.82
N LYS A 103 -8.23 33.48 -16.58
CA LYS A 103 -7.95 32.10 -16.22
C LYS A 103 -9.01 31.60 -15.27
N VAL A 104 -9.79 30.62 -15.71
CA VAL A 104 -10.86 30.04 -14.90
C VAL A 104 -10.41 28.68 -14.35
N TYR A 105 -10.65 28.43 -13.06
CA TYR A 105 -10.58 27.08 -12.49
C TYR A 105 -11.54 26.94 -11.31
N GLN A 106 -11.80 25.69 -10.94
CA GLN A 106 -12.64 25.34 -9.80
C GLN A 106 -11.76 24.93 -8.62
N ILE A 107 -12.13 25.39 -7.42
CA ILE A 107 -11.47 24.99 -6.17
C ILE A 107 -12.50 24.50 -5.15
N ASN A 108 -12.10 23.52 -4.35
CA ASN A 108 -12.81 23.10 -3.15
C ASN A 108 -11.96 23.45 -1.92
N PRO A 109 -12.27 24.55 -1.21
CA PRO A 109 -11.50 24.99 -0.04
C PRO A 109 -11.42 23.98 1.12
N SER A 110 -12.30 22.96 1.14
CA SER A 110 -12.24 21.86 2.12
C SER A 110 -11.24 20.76 1.77
N VAL A 111 -10.65 20.81 0.57
CA VAL A 111 -9.72 19.81 0.04
C VAL A 111 -8.38 20.44 -0.35
N ASN A 112 -8.38 21.65 -0.91
CA ASN A 112 -7.18 22.35 -1.38
C ASN A 112 -7.15 23.81 -0.92
N LYS A 113 -5.95 24.32 -0.61
CA LYS A 113 -5.66 25.73 -0.28
C LYS A 113 -4.87 26.46 -1.38
N GLU A 114 -4.52 25.77 -2.45
CA GLU A 114 -3.72 26.34 -3.53
C GLU A 114 -4.59 27.20 -4.45
N HIS A 115 -4.16 28.44 -4.61
CA HIS A 115 -4.77 29.43 -5.50
C HIS A 115 -3.76 29.76 -6.62
N GLU A 116 -4.21 29.77 -7.87
CA GLU A 116 -3.42 30.14 -9.03
C GLU A 116 -3.44 31.65 -9.27
N PHE A 117 -2.25 32.23 -9.43
CA PHE A 117 -2.09 33.65 -9.78
C PHE A 117 -1.32 33.73 -11.09
N ILE A 118 -1.95 34.24 -12.14
CA ILE A 118 -1.34 34.36 -13.47
C ILE A 118 -1.04 35.81 -13.78
N THR A 119 0.23 36.13 -14.07
CA THR A 119 0.64 37.48 -14.44
C THR A 119 -0.02 37.91 -15.75
N GLY A 120 -0.58 39.13 -15.76
CA GLY A 120 -1.23 39.71 -16.94
C GLY A 120 -2.61 39.15 -17.26
N LYS A 121 -3.16 38.26 -16.42
CA LYS A 121 -4.52 37.73 -16.53
C LYS A 121 -5.27 37.94 -15.22
N THR A 122 -6.59 38.01 -15.31
CA THR A 122 -7.44 37.91 -14.12
C THR A 122 -7.76 36.44 -13.86
N THR A 123 -7.48 35.98 -12.65
CA THR A 123 -7.92 34.67 -12.18
C THR A 123 -9.40 34.73 -11.79
N VAL A 124 -10.17 33.72 -12.18
CA VAL A 124 -11.55 33.47 -11.76
C VAL A 124 -11.64 32.11 -11.08
N GLU A 125 -11.79 32.11 -9.77
CA GLU A 125 -11.99 30.93 -8.94
C GLU A 125 -13.48 30.64 -8.74
N LEU A 126 -13.90 29.47 -9.23
CA LEU A 126 -15.22 28.93 -8.96
C LEU A 126 -15.21 28.09 -7.67
N VAL A 127 -15.96 28.55 -6.66
CA VAL A 127 -16.25 27.81 -5.43
C VAL A 127 -17.74 27.48 -5.40
N VAL A 128 -18.07 26.21 -5.14
CA VAL A 128 -19.46 25.77 -5.03
C VAL A 128 -19.79 25.43 -3.60
N GLU A 129 -20.67 26.21 -2.98
CA GLU A 129 -21.24 25.87 -1.68
C GLU A 129 -22.45 24.96 -1.89
N SER A 130 -22.25 23.66 -1.66
CA SER A 130 -23.32 22.68 -1.67
C SER A 130 -23.60 22.18 -0.24
N ASN A 131 -24.78 22.51 0.29
CA ASN A 131 -25.31 21.83 1.48
C ASN A 131 -25.94 20.45 1.13
N ASN A 132 -25.90 20.03 -0.14
CA ASN A 132 -26.52 18.80 -0.65
C ASN A 132 -25.63 18.14 -1.73
N PRO A 133 -25.32 16.83 -1.64
CA PRO A 133 -24.56 16.09 -2.66
C PRO A 133 -25.22 16.06 -4.05
N ALA A 134 -26.53 16.33 -4.16
CA ALA A 134 -27.22 16.45 -5.44
C ALA A 134 -27.06 17.85 -6.11
N MET A 135 -26.38 18.80 -5.47
CA MET A 135 -26.20 20.20 -5.91
C MET A 135 -27.51 20.97 -6.18
N ILE A 136 -28.65 20.45 -5.72
CA ILE A 136 -29.96 21.11 -5.82
C ILE A 136 -29.89 22.36 -4.92
N ASN A 137 -30.08 23.55 -5.50
CA ASN A 137 -29.95 24.87 -4.87
C ASN A 137 -28.53 25.24 -4.38
N ALA A 138 -27.48 24.69 -5.00
CA ALA A 138 -26.09 25.12 -4.73
C ALA A 138 -25.88 26.61 -5.07
N ARG A 139 -25.08 27.30 -4.26
CA ARG A 139 -24.65 28.67 -4.52
C ARG A 139 -23.25 28.65 -5.13
N TYR A 140 -23.09 29.37 -6.23
CA TYR A 140 -21.83 29.45 -6.97
C TYR A 140 -21.18 30.79 -6.68
N TYR A 141 -19.93 30.74 -6.21
CA TYR A 141 -19.11 31.89 -5.88
C TYR A 141 -18.02 31.98 -6.94
N LEU A 142 -18.00 33.07 -7.71
CA LEU A 142 -16.95 33.36 -8.68
C LEU A 142 -16.08 34.48 -8.11
N TYR A 143 -14.94 34.11 -7.53
CA TYR A 143 -13.96 35.04 -7.02
C TYR A 143 -13.02 35.48 -8.13
N SER A 144 -12.79 36.78 -8.26
CA SER A 144 -11.98 37.35 -9.33
C SER A 144 -10.87 38.22 -8.77
N PHE A 145 -9.63 38.00 -9.21
CA PHE A 145 -8.46 38.72 -8.67
C PHE A 145 -7.24 38.67 -9.60
N ASN A 146 -6.37 39.67 -9.46
CA ASN A 146 -5.11 39.77 -10.22
C ASN A 146 -3.90 39.32 -9.38
N SER A 147 -2.86 38.84 -10.07
CA SER A 147 -1.61 38.40 -9.42
C SER A 147 -0.90 39.49 -8.61
N GLU A 148 -1.08 40.76 -8.99
CA GLU A 148 -0.50 41.90 -8.27
C GLU A 148 -1.02 42.04 -6.82
N TYR A 149 -2.22 41.53 -6.54
CA TYR A 149 -2.83 41.56 -5.21
C TYR A 149 -2.73 40.22 -4.47
N LYS A 150 -1.82 39.33 -4.88
CA LYS A 150 -1.68 37.96 -4.33
C LYS A 150 -1.77 37.90 -2.81
N GLN A 151 -1.01 38.73 -2.10
CA GLN A 151 -0.98 38.68 -0.64
C GLN A 151 -2.31 39.15 0.00
N ASP A 152 -2.97 40.16 -0.56
CA ASP A 152 -4.28 40.62 -0.08
C ASP A 152 -5.34 39.53 -0.27
N VAL A 153 -5.33 38.86 -1.42
CA VAL A 153 -6.23 37.73 -1.75
C VAL A 153 -6.01 36.56 -0.79
N LEU A 154 -4.75 36.12 -0.61
CA LEU A 154 -4.44 35.02 0.31
C LEU A 154 -4.86 35.33 1.74
N ASN A 155 -4.61 36.56 2.22
CA ASN A 155 -5.02 36.99 3.56
C ASN A 155 -6.55 37.02 3.72
N TYR A 156 -7.29 37.38 2.66
CA TYR A 156 -8.74 37.33 2.66
C TYR A 156 -9.24 35.88 2.70
N PHE A 157 -8.69 35.00 1.87
CA PHE A 157 -9.09 33.59 1.80
C PHE A 157 -8.75 32.81 3.07
N GLU A 158 -7.62 33.08 3.73
CA GLU A 158 -7.28 32.59 5.07
C GLU A 158 -8.41 32.85 6.09
N LYS A 159 -9.02 34.04 6.05
CA LYS A 159 -10.15 34.38 6.93
C LYS A 159 -11.46 33.76 6.46
N ARG A 160 -11.74 33.85 5.16
CA ARG A 160 -12.97 33.37 4.52
C ARG A 160 -13.16 31.86 4.64
N PHE A 161 -12.08 31.10 4.48
CA PHE A 161 -12.06 29.64 4.49
C PHE A 161 -11.36 29.09 5.75
N SER A 162 -11.30 29.86 6.83
CA SER A 162 -10.61 29.49 8.07
C SER A 162 -11.07 28.14 8.66
N LYS A 163 -12.36 27.81 8.54
CA LYS A 163 -12.92 26.54 9.03
C LYS A 163 -12.48 25.37 8.15
N GLU A 164 -12.58 25.53 6.84
CA GLU A 164 -12.19 24.54 5.84
C GLU A 164 -10.68 24.28 5.90
N TYR A 165 -9.88 25.33 6.07
CA TYR A 165 -8.43 25.24 6.19
C TYR A 165 -7.96 24.61 7.49
N ALA A 166 -8.72 24.74 8.57
CA ALA A 166 -8.47 24.01 9.81
C ALA A 166 -8.66 22.50 9.62
N ILE A 167 -9.68 22.07 8.87
CA ILE A 167 -9.92 20.65 8.54
C ILE A 167 -8.75 20.06 7.75
N ILE A 168 -8.26 20.78 6.73
CA ILE A 168 -7.09 20.34 5.95
C ILE A 168 -5.86 20.19 6.87
N LYS A 169 -5.59 21.19 7.71
CA LYS A 169 -4.44 21.17 8.63
C LYS A 169 -4.50 20.01 9.62
N GLU A 170 -5.70 19.70 10.13
CA GLU A 170 -5.87 18.57 11.04
C GLU A 170 -5.64 17.22 10.34
N LYS A 171 -6.10 17.06 9.09
CA LYS A 171 -5.79 15.88 8.27
C LYS A 171 -4.29 15.72 8.05
N GLU A 172 -3.59 16.79 7.68
CA GLU A 172 -2.13 16.79 7.49
C GLU A 172 -1.40 16.38 8.78
N ILE A 173 -1.80 16.92 9.93
CA ILE A 173 -1.23 16.56 11.24
C ILE A 173 -1.48 15.07 11.55
N GLN A 174 -2.67 14.55 11.27
CA GLN A 174 -2.99 13.14 11.51
C GLN A 174 -2.20 12.22 10.58
N GLU A 175 -2.01 12.58 9.32
CA GLU A 175 -1.18 11.83 8.37
C GLU A 175 0.29 11.83 8.81
N GLU A 176 0.83 12.97 9.23
CA GLU A 176 2.21 13.05 9.72
C GLU A 176 2.38 12.21 11.01
N ARG A 177 1.42 12.28 11.94
CA ARG A 177 1.42 11.42 13.14
C ARG A 177 1.40 9.93 12.77
N LYS A 178 0.62 9.52 11.77
CA LYS A 178 0.60 8.13 11.28
C LYS A 178 1.94 7.72 10.68
N LYS A 179 2.57 8.58 9.86
CA LYS A 179 3.90 8.35 9.26
C LYS A 179 4.98 8.21 10.35
N GLN A 180 5.01 9.12 11.32
CA GLN A 180 5.94 9.07 12.44
C GLN A 180 5.75 7.81 13.30
N ALA A 181 4.50 7.42 13.55
CA ALA A 181 4.20 6.19 14.28
C ALA A 181 4.66 4.94 13.52
N GLU A 182 4.47 4.89 12.19
CA GLU A 182 4.98 3.79 11.35
C GLU A 182 6.51 3.74 11.36
N LEU A 183 7.19 4.89 11.19
CA LEU A 183 8.65 4.97 11.23
C LEU A 183 9.20 4.50 12.59
N LYS A 184 8.53 4.84 13.69
CA LYS A 184 8.90 4.37 15.03
C LYS A 184 8.77 2.84 15.14
N ARG A 185 7.68 2.26 14.64
CA ARG A 185 7.47 0.81 14.62
C ARG A 185 8.52 0.09 13.77
N GLN A 186 8.82 0.63 12.58
CA GLN A 186 9.85 0.09 11.70
C GLN A 186 11.23 0.08 12.36
N LYS A 187 11.66 1.21 12.94
CA LYS A 187 12.93 1.29 13.69
C LYS A 187 13.00 0.30 14.85
N GLU A 188 11.89 0.11 15.58
CA GLU A 188 11.83 -0.87 16.66
C GLU A 188 12.06 -2.30 16.15
N VAL A 189 11.42 -2.68 15.03
CA VAL A 189 11.64 -3.98 14.40
C VAL A 189 13.06 -4.10 13.85
N GLU A 190 13.58 -3.10 13.14
CA GLU A 190 14.95 -3.10 12.61
C GLU A 190 15.99 -3.27 13.72
N ASN A 191 15.81 -2.58 14.86
CA ASN A 191 16.66 -2.76 16.02
C ASN A 191 16.61 -4.20 16.54
N ILE A 192 15.40 -4.76 16.69
CA ILE A 192 15.22 -6.17 17.05
C ILE A 192 15.86 -7.08 16.01
N LEU A 193 15.88 -6.73 14.72
CA LEU A 193 16.43 -7.52 13.61
C LEU A 193 17.95 -7.43 13.45
N SER A 194 18.59 -6.38 13.96
CA SER A 194 19.99 -6.06 13.73
C SER A 194 21.01 -7.00 14.41
N THR A 195 20.60 -7.81 15.39
CA THR A 195 21.56 -8.36 16.37
C THR A 195 22.16 -9.76 16.12
N LEU A 196 21.87 -10.48 15.02
CA LEU A 196 22.38 -11.87 14.85
C LEU A 196 22.48 -12.29 13.37
N ASN A 197 23.27 -13.34 13.07
CA ASN A 197 23.25 -14.04 11.78
C ASN A 197 22.04 -14.99 11.67
N ARG A 198 20.86 -14.39 11.51
CA ARG A 198 19.54 -15.07 11.63
C ARG A 198 19.25 -16.02 10.49
N ASP A 199 19.64 -15.61 9.29
CA ASP A 199 19.36 -16.38 8.09
C ASP A 199 20.02 -17.75 8.15
N ALA A 200 21.28 -17.82 8.57
CA ALA A 200 21.98 -19.09 8.77
C ALA A 200 21.28 -20.01 9.79
N ILE A 201 20.87 -19.45 10.96
CA ILE A 201 20.19 -20.23 12.02
C ILE A 201 18.85 -20.79 11.52
N VAL A 202 18.09 -19.99 10.80
CA VAL A 202 16.78 -20.41 10.26
C VAL A 202 16.98 -21.45 9.17
N GLU A 203 17.89 -21.22 8.24
CA GLU A 203 18.19 -22.14 7.13
C GLU A 203 18.65 -23.51 7.63
N GLU A 204 19.54 -23.55 8.64
CA GLU A 204 20.00 -24.79 9.27
C GLU A 204 18.84 -25.57 9.90
N LYS A 205 18.00 -24.92 10.73
CA LYS A 205 16.83 -25.56 11.35
C LYS A 205 15.84 -26.11 10.32
N VAL A 206 15.63 -25.39 9.22
CA VAL A 206 14.74 -25.82 8.13
C VAL A 206 15.35 -27.01 7.38
N TYR A 207 16.65 -26.97 7.10
CA TYR A 207 17.37 -28.07 6.47
C TYR A 207 17.33 -29.35 7.30
N ASP A 208 17.56 -29.25 8.61
CA ASP A 208 17.51 -30.38 9.55
C ASP A 208 16.11 -30.98 9.64
N TYR A 209 15.08 -30.14 9.70
CA TYR A 209 13.69 -30.60 9.69
C TYR A 209 13.41 -31.45 8.45
N TYR A 210 13.79 -30.99 7.25
CA TYR A 210 13.55 -31.74 6.02
C TYR A 210 14.44 -32.97 5.87
N THR A 211 15.67 -32.93 6.36
CA THR A 211 16.56 -34.09 6.45
C THR A 211 15.91 -35.18 7.31
N ASN A 212 15.43 -34.83 8.50
CA ASN A 212 14.74 -35.76 9.40
C ASN A 212 13.42 -36.26 8.81
N LYS A 213 12.67 -35.39 8.11
CA LYS A 213 11.44 -35.78 7.40
C LYS A 213 11.73 -36.83 6.32
N LEU A 214 12.80 -36.65 5.56
CA LEU A 214 13.25 -37.61 4.54
C LEU A 214 13.69 -38.94 5.16
N LEU A 215 14.48 -38.90 6.24
CA LEU A 215 14.92 -40.09 6.97
C LEU A 215 13.74 -40.90 7.53
N LYS A 216 12.78 -40.25 8.20
CA LYS A 216 11.55 -40.90 8.70
C LYS A 216 10.72 -41.50 7.57
N LYS A 217 10.55 -40.76 6.46
CA LYS A 217 9.86 -41.28 5.27
C LYS A 217 10.55 -42.55 4.73
N SER A 218 11.87 -42.61 4.82
CA SER A 218 12.66 -43.75 4.32
C SER A 218 12.46 -45.04 5.11
N GLU A 219 11.99 -44.97 6.37
CA GLU A 219 11.69 -46.14 7.19
C GLU A 219 10.67 -47.06 6.50
N TYR A 220 9.68 -46.45 5.84
CA TYR A 220 8.58 -47.11 5.15
C TYR A 220 8.84 -47.41 3.67
N TRP A 221 10.05 -47.17 3.15
CA TRP A 221 10.36 -47.49 1.76
C TRP A 221 10.46 -49.01 1.56
N ASP A 222 9.70 -49.52 0.59
CA ASP A 222 9.95 -50.85 0.03
C ASP A 222 11.20 -50.79 -0.85
N VAL A 223 12.22 -51.53 -0.42
CA VAL A 223 13.56 -51.57 -1.06
C VAL A 223 13.99 -52.99 -1.37
N LEU A 224 13.04 -53.94 -1.37
CA LEU A 224 13.33 -55.37 -1.57
C LEU A 224 13.72 -55.68 -3.02
N GLU A 225 13.04 -55.06 -3.97
CA GLU A 225 13.31 -55.27 -5.40
C GLU A 225 14.53 -54.50 -5.88
N LYS A 226 14.65 -53.23 -5.49
CA LYS A 226 15.77 -52.36 -5.85
C LYS A 226 16.01 -51.30 -4.79
N PRO A 227 17.25 -50.78 -4.67
CA PRO A 227 17.50 -49.59 -3.89
C PRO A 227 16.60 -48.44 -4.31
N LYS A 228 16.16 -47.66 -3.32
CA LYS A 228 15.37 -46.46 -3.53
C LYS A 228 16.18 -45.25 -3.13
N LYS A 229 16.16 -44.22 -3.98
CA LYS A 229 16.85 -42.96 -3.79
C LYS A 229 15.88 -41.80 -3.93
N GLU A 230 15.86 -40.91 -2.95
CA GLU A 230 15.07 -39.68 -2.98
C GLU A 230 15.88 -38.49 -2.42
N LYS A 231 15.44 -37.28 -2.79
CA LYS A 231 15.87 -36.01 -2.19
C LYS A 231 14.66 -35.08 -2.12
N ILE A 232 14.71 -34.07 -1.24
CA ILE A 232 13.70 -33.03 -1.16
C ILE A 232 14.29 -31.75 -1.76
N ASP A 233 13.58 -31.16 -2.72
CA ASP A 233 13.94 -29.91 -3.40
C ASP A 233 12.65 -29.08 -3.54
N THR A 234 12.46 -28.07 -2.70
CA THR A 234 11.19 -27.33 -2.58
C THR A 234 11.39 -25.93 -2.02
N ILE A 235 10.37 -25.08 -2.11
CA ILE A 235 10.30 -23.76 -1.47
C ILE A 235 9.19 -23.80 -0.43
N VAL A 236 9.49 -23.38 0.80
CA VAL A 236 8.57 -23.49 1.94
C VAL A 236 8.39 -22.16 2.63
N ASN A 237 7.18 -21.93 3.13
CA ASN A 237 6.92 -20.80 4.01
C ASN A 237 7.37 -21.18 5.43
N VAL A 238 8.15 -20.30 6.05
CA VAL A 238 8.68 -20.46 7.39
C VAL A 238 8.23 -19.28 8.22
N LEU A 239 7.56 -19.55 9.34
CA LEU A 239 7.23 -18.53 10.33
C LEU A 239 8.39 -18.42 11.31
N ILE A 240 8.92 -17.21 11.44
CA ILE A 240 10.12 -16.92 12.22
C ILE A 240 9.73 -16.01 13.38
N HIS A 241 10.26 -16.33 14.55
CA HIS A 241 10.25 -15.50 15.74
C HIS A 241 11.64 -14.89 15.90
N ALA A 242 11.68 -13.62 16.29
CA ALA A 242 12.90 -13.01 16.76
C ALA A 242 12.66 -12.03 17.90
N ASP A 243 13.66 -11.92 18.77
CA ASP A 243 13.77 -10.90 19.80
C ASP A 243 15.21 -10.38 19.87
N PHE A 244 15.54 -9.60 20.90
CA PHE A 244 16.89 -9.05 21.07
C PHE A 244 17.97 -10.11 21.31
N LEU A 245 17.60 -11.30 21.80
CA LEU A 245 18.52 -12.34 22.25
C LEU A 245 18.62 -13.49 21.26
N ASN A 246 17.52 -13.83 20.57
CA ASN A 246 17.38 -15.09 19.86
C ASN A 246 16.57 -14.98 18.57
N THR A 247 16.75 -15.96 17.71
CA THR A 247 15.90 -16.21 16.54
C THR A 247 15.51 -17.68 16.48
N ASN A 248 14.22 -17.93 16.26
CA ASN A 248 13.65 -19.27 16.27
C ASN A 248 12.68 -19.49 15.12
N VAL A 249 12.56 -20.76 14.73
CA VAL A 249 11.55 -21.21 13.77
C VAL A 249 10.31 -21.62 14.56
N VAL A 250 9.19 -20.99 14.23
CA VAL A 250 7.88 -21.25 14.85
C VAL A 250 7.19 -22.39 14.11
N SER A 251 7.09 -22.27 12.79
CA SER A 251 6.50 -23.29 11.92
C SER A 251 7.19 -23.39 10.58
N ILE A 252 7.14 -24.58 9.98
CA ILE A 252 7.69 -24.89 8.66
C ILE A 252 6.59 -25.54 7.84
N ALA A 253 6.21 -24.93 6.71
CA ALA A 253 5.14 -25.42 5.83
C ALA A 253 3.80 -25.68 6.56
N GLY A 254 3.53 -24.94 7.64
CA GLY A 254 2.32 -25.09 8.47
C GLY A 254 2.48 -26.04 9.66
N ASP A 255 3.57 -26.81 9.74
CA ASP A 255 3.84 -27.67 10.89
C ASP A 255 4.42 -26.84 12.03
N ASP A 256 3.74 -26.83 13.18
CA ASP A 256 4.20 -26.14 14.39
C ASP A 256 5.41 -26.85 15.01
N ILE A 257 6.59 -26.25 14.80
CA ILE A 257 7.87 -26.72 15.35
C ILE A 257 8.01 -26.29 16.81
N ASN A 258 7.52 -25.10 17.15
CA ASN A 258 7.51 -24.57 18.51
C ASN A 258 6.10 -24.11 18.89
N LYS A 259 5.39 -24.93 19.68
CA LYS A 259 4.01 -24.70 20.10
C LYS A 259 3.85 -23.44 20.98
N GLU A 260 4.83 -23.15 21.83
CA GLU A 260 4.80 -21.97 22.70
C GLU A 260 4.89 -20.69 21.88
N LEU A 261 5.85 -20.63 20.95
CA LEU A 261 5.97 -19.50 20.03
C LEU A 261 4.79 -19.40 19.06
N SER A 262 4.20 -20.52 18.65
CA SER A 262 2.96 -20.53 17.84
C SER A 262 1.82 -19.86 18.61
N SER A 263 1.64 -20.19 19.90
CA SER A 263 0.66 -19.53 20.75
C SER A 263 0.90 -18.01 20.89
N LEU A 264 2.16 -17.58 21.04
CA LEU A 264 2.51 -16.16 21.09
C LEU A 264 2.27 -15.45 19.75
N TYR A 265 2.58 -16.11 18.64
CA TYR A 265 2.25 -15.61 17.31
C TYR A 265 0.75 -15.38 17.17
N TRP A 266 -0.10 -16.34 17.56
CA TRP A 266 -1.56 -16.19 17.46
C TRP A 266 -2.12 -15.03 18.29
N LYS A 267 -1.47 -14.66 19.41
CA LYS A 267 -1.83 -13.47 20.19
C LYS A 267 -1.49 -12.15 19.48
N SER A 268 -0.57 -12.17 18.53
CA SER A 268 -0.16 -10.97 17.76
C SER A 268 -0.62 -10.95 16.31
N SER A 269 -0.93 -12.11 15.72
CA SER A 269 -1.23 -12.26 14.29
C SER A 269 -2.53 -11.58 13.86
N GLN A 270 -3.40 -11.25 14.82
CA GLN A 270 -4.62 -10.48 14.58
C GLN A 270 -4.36 -9.02 14.21
N HIS A 271 -3.15 -8.51 14.45
CA HIS A 271 -2.80 -7.13 14.20
C HIS A 271 -1.49 -7.00 13.43
N HIS A 272 -1.59 -6.41 12.24
CA HIS A 272 -0.43 -5.93 11.51
C HIS A 272 0.29 -4.87 12.36
N TYR A 273 1.61 -5.02 12.53
CA TYR A 273 2.41 -4.06 13.28
C TYR A 273 3.10 -3.06 12.34
N CYS A 274 3.92 -3.53 11.42
CA CYS A 274 4.54 -2.70 10.38
C CYS A 274 4.95 -3.54 9.17
N THR A 275 5.23 -2.85 8.06
CA THR A 275 5.81 -3.46 6.85
C THR A 275 7.21 -2.91 6.60
N ILE A 276 8.20 -3.78 6.41
CA ILE A 276 9.57 -3.40 6.02
C ILE A 276 9.96 -4.22 4.80
N ASN A 277 10.39 -3.56 3.72
CA ASN A 277 10.81 -4.22 2.47
C ASN A 277 9.80 -5.26 1.92
N GLY A 278 8.50 -4.98 2.05
CA GLY A 278 7.42 -5.87 1.61
C GLY A 278 7.15 -7.08 2.53
N ILE A 279 7.82 -7.16 3.67
CA ILE A 279 7.60 -8.18 4.70
C ILE A 279 6.72 -7.59 5.80
N ASN A 280 5.63 -8.29 6.11
CA ASN A 280 4.74 -7.95 7.21
C ASN A 280 5.28 -8.52 8.52
N TYR A 281 5.33 -7.65 9.53
CA TYR A 281 5.71 -8.01 10.88
C TYR A 281 4.50 -7.92 11.82
N SER A 282 4.38 -8.90 12.70
CA SER A 282 3.51 -8.87 13.87
C SER A 282 4.37 -8.76 15.13
N LYS A 283 3.84 -8.15 16.18
CA LYS A 283 4.57 -7.91 17.42
C LYS A 283 3.77 -8.33 18.64
N TYR A 284 4.44 -9.03 19.56
CA TYR A 284 3.95 -9.28 20.91
C TYR A 284 5.06 -8.93 21.90
N GLN A 285 4.83 -7.94 22.77
CA GLN A 285 5.85 -7.46 23.71
C GLN A 285 7.17 -7.12 22.99
N ASN A 286 8.29 -7.77 23.33
CA ASN A 286 9.61 -7.58 22.73
C ASN A 286 9.93 -8.61 21.63
N SER A 287 8.93 -9.37 21.17
CA SER A 287 9.06 -10.38 20.13
C SER A 287 8.40 -9.93 18.84
N VAL A 288 9.09 -10.15 17.72
CA VAL A 288 8.58 -9.93 16.37
C VAL A 288 8.43 -11.26 15.64
N PHE A 289 7.40 -11.34 14.82
CA PHE A 289 7.08 -12.50 14.01
C PHE A 289 6.95 -12.10 12.56
N TYR A 290 7.50 -12.89 11.65
CA TYR A 290 7.42 -12.66 10.21
C TYR A 290 7.55 -13.96 9.44
N SER A 291 7.05 -13.97 8.21
CA SER A 291 7.13 -15.14 7.32
C SER A 291 8.18 -14.91 6.23
N LYS A 292 8.99 -15.93 5.96
CA LYS A 292 9.97 -15.94 4.86
C LYS A 292 9.78 -17.19 4.01
N LYS A 293 9.98 -17.08 2.70
CA LYS A 293 10.10 -18.22 1.80
C LYS A 293 11.54 -18.68 1.77
N ILE A 294 11.77 -19.96 2.03
CA ILE A 294 13.11 -20.56 2.07
C ILE A 294 13.17 -21.72 1.08
N SER A 295 14.20 -21.72 0.23
CA SER A 295 14.49 -22.85 -0.66
C SER A 295 15.24 -23.92 0.13
N VAL A 296 14.76 -25.15 0.06
CA VAL A 296 15.32 -26.29 0.78
C VAL A 296 15.70 -27.35 -0.21
N LYS A 297 16.96 -27.77 -0.14
CA LYS A 297 17.51 -28.83 -0.97
C LYS A 297 18.30 -29.80 -0.11
N THR A 298 17.69 -30.91 0.29
CA THR A 298 18.38 -31.94 1.07
C THR A 298 19.40 -32.66 0.21
N LYS A 299 20.40 -33.25 0.86
CA LYS A 299 21.24 -34.27 0.23
C LYS A 299 20.40 -35.48 -0.20
N SER A 300 20.95 -36.27 -1.12
CA SER A 300 20.29 -37.50 -1.59
C SER A 300 20.40 -38.60 -0.54
N LEU A 301 19.28 -39.24 -0.23
CA LEU A 301 19.19 -40.41 0.63
C LEU A 301 18.88 -41.64 -0.23
N GLU A 302 19.72 -42.66 -0.11
CA GLU A 302 19.51 -43.96 -0.73
C GLU A 302 19.41 -45.04 0.33
N LYS A 303 18.47 -45.97 0.15
CA LYS A 303 18.29 -47.12 1.03
C LYS A 303 18.09 -48.37 0.18
N GLY A 304 18.69 -49.48 0.59
CA GLY A 304 18.55 -50.74 -0.12
C GLY A 304 18.78 -51.94 0.78
N ILE A 305 18.39 -53.11 0.28
CA ILE A 305 18.68 -54.41 0.89
C ILE A 305 19.33 -55.31 -0.16
N TYR A 306 20.42 -55.96 0.23
CA TYR A 306 21.13 -56.93 -0.60
C TYR A 306 21.20 -58.29 0.08
N GLY A 307 21.11 -59.35 -0.72
CA GLY A 307 21.50 -60.69 -0.32
C GLY A 307 22.96 -60.92 -0.68
N VAL A 308 23.70 -61.55 0.23
CA VAL A 308 25.05 -62.05 -0.02
C VAL A 308 25.21 -63.46 0.54
N GLU A 309 25.94 -64.31 -0.15
CA GLU A 309 26.29 -65.64 0.33
C GLU A 309 27.81 -65.75 0.53
N LYS A 310 28.23 -66.09 1.75
CA LYS A 310 29.63 -66.37 2.07
C LYS A 310 29.90 -67.88 1.98
N LYS A 311 30.88 -68.25 1.16
CA LYS A 311 31.42 -69.62 1.04
C LYS A 311 32.93 -69.59 1.21
N LYS A 312 33.43 -70.05 2.36
CA LYS A 312 34.87 -69.96 2.71
C LYS A 312 35.33 -68.50 2.59
N ASP A 313 36.28 -68.23 1.70
CA ASP A 313 36.89 -66.91 1.49
C ASP A 313 36.26 -66.11 0.33
N LYS A 314 35.12 -66.58 -0.20
CA LYS A 314 34.43 -65.94 -1.33
C LYS A 314 33.05 -65.43 -0.94
N PHE A 315 32.75 -64.20 -1.37
CA PHE A 315 31.41 -63.60 -1.31
C PHE A 315 30.74 -63.68 -2.68
N LYS A 316 29.50 -64.15 -2.71
CA LYS A 316 28.63 -64.12 -3.88
C LYS A 316 27.50 -63.12 -3.63
N TYR A 317 27.48 -62.03 -4.40
CA TYR A 317 26.40 -61.05 -4.41
C TYR A 317 25.38 -61.43 -5.48
N TYR A 318 24.10 -61.27 -5.17
CA TYR A 318 22.98 -61.61 -6.08
C TYR A 318 22.51 -60.42 -6.92
N LYS A 319 23.04 -59.23 -6.67
CA LYS A 319 22.80 -57.99 -7.45
C LYS A 319 24.11 -57.22 -7.54
N THR A 320 24.17 -56.19 -8.39
CA THR A 320 25.26 -55.23 -8.37
C THR A 320 25.24 -54.47 -7.04
N VAL A 321 26.34 -54.54 -6.29
CA VAL A 321 26.46 -53.94 -4.96
C VAL A 321 27.59 -52.90 -4.95
N PRO A 322 27.39 -51.70 -4.40
CA PRO A 322 28.45 -50.69 -4.21
C PRO A 322 29.69 -51.23 -3.48
N ASN A 323 30.87 -50.71 -3.83
CA ASN A 323 32.16 -51.17 -3.30
C ASN A 323 32.24 -51.02 -1.78
N GLU A 324 31.70 -49.93 -1.23
CA GLU A 324 31.67 -49.65 0.21
C GLU A 324 30.93 -50.76 0.98
N ILE A 325 29.85 -51.29 0.41
CA ILE A 325 29.11 -52.41 1.00
C ILE A 325 29.91 -53.71 0.85
N GLN A 326 30.59 -53.92 -0.28
CA GLN A 326 31.42 -55.11 -0.48
C GLN A 326 32.59 -55.17 0.51
N GLU A 327 33.26 -54.04 0.75
CA GLU A 327 34.33 -53.91 1.75
C GLU A 327 33.78 -54.18 3.14
N TRP A 328 32.67 -53.55 3.52
CA TRP A 328 32.03 -53.79 4.80
C TRP A 328 31.68 -55.28 5.02
N CYS A 329 31.21 -55.99 3.99
CA CYS A 329 30.94 -57.43 4.07
C CYS A 329 32.18 -58.23 4.45
N LYS A 330 33.33 -57.92 3.83
CA LYS A 330 34.58 -58.66 4.05
C LYS A 330 35.06 -58.52 5.50
N ASP A 331 34.90 -57.33 6.06
CA ASP A 331 35.37 -57.02 7.41
C ASP A 331 34.42 -57.54 8.49
N ASN A 332 33.11 -57.62 8.21
CA ASN A 332 32.10 -57.88 9.25
C ASN A 332 31.44 -59.27 9.18
N ILE A 333 31.47 -59.95 8.02
CA ILE A 333 30.80 -61.26 7.86
C ILE A 333 31.84 -62.39 7.89
N THR A 334 31.91 -63.10 9.02
CA THR A 334 32.83 -64.23 9.22
C THR A 334 32.18 -65.60 8.97
N LYS A 335 30.89 -65.74 9.27
CA LYS A 335 30.15 -67.01 9.19
C LYS A 335 29.74 -67.34 7.75
N ASN A 336 29.93 -68.59 7.35
CA ASN A 336 29.41 -69.10 6.07
C ASN A 336 27.87 -69.09 6.06
N GLY A 337 27.31 -68.95 4.86
CA GLY A 337 25.86 -68.95 4.65
C GLY A 337 25.34 -67.67 4.02
N PHE A 338 24.01 -67.58 3.95
CA PHE A 338 23.31 -66.41 3.41
C PHE A 338 23.14 -65.33 4.48
N HIS A 339 23.41 -64.09 4.10
CA HIS A 339 23.24 -62.91 4.92
C HIS A 339 22.43 -61.88 4.14
N ALA A 340 21.52 -61.19 4.81
CA ALA A 340 20.82 -60.04 4.26
C ALA A 340 21.37 -58.77 4.90
N ILE A 341 21.67 -57.79 4.06
CA ILE A 341 22.33 -56.55 4.44
C ILE A 341 21.40 -55.41 4.09
N LYS A 342 21.08 -54.58 5.07
CA LYS A 342 20.40 -53.32 4.86
C LYS A 342 21.44 -52.20 4.92
N TYR A 343 21.32 -51.24 4.01
CA TYR A 343 22.14 -50.04 4.04
C TYR A 343 21.31 -48.78 3.89
N ILE A 344 21.83 -47.71 4.45
CA ILE A 344 21.39 -46.34 4.24
C ILE A 344 22.64 -45.55 3.83
N ASN A 345 22.58 -44.88 2.68
CA ASN A 345 23.59 -43.94 2.22
C ASN A 345 23.01 -42.53 2.24
N TYR A 346 23.55 -41.68 3.11
CA TYR A 346 23.26 -40.26 3.11
C TYR A 346 24.52 -39.49 2.70
N ASP A 347 24.54 -39.01 1.46
CA ASP A 347 25.63 -38.20 0.90
C ASP A 347 27.02 -38.86 0.98
N GLY A 348 27.10 -40.14 0.63
CA GLY A 348 28.33 -40.94 0.67
C GLY A 348 28.64 -41.53 2.04
N LYS A 349 27.89 -41.18 3.10
CA LYS A 349 28.03 -41.81 4.42
C LYS A 349 27.11 -43.02 4.51
N TYR A 350 27.72 -44.21 4.60
CA TYR A 350 27.00 -45.49 4.68
C TYR A 350 26.79 -45.91 6.14
N THR A 351 25.55 -46.28 6.47
CA THR A 351 25.21 -47.10 7.64
C THR A 351 24.78 -48.46 7.14
N ILE A 352 25.47 -49.51 7.55
CA ILE A 352 25.28 -50.88 7.04
C ILE A 352 25.04 -51.81 8.22
N GLU A 353 24.01 -52.65 8.12
CA GLU A 353 23.64 -53.60 9.16
C GLU A 353 23.21 -54.95 8.59
N LEU A 354 23.45 -56.03 9.34
CA LEU A 354 22.86 -57.34 9.06
C LEU A 354 21.41 -57.35 9.54
N ILE A 355 20.51 -57.87 8.70
CA ILE A 355 19.11 -58.02 9.06
C ILE A 355 18.68 -59.48 8.96
N ASN A 356 17.76 -59.87 9.83
CA ASN A 356 17.07 -61.15 9.72
C ASN A 356 15.93 -61.03 8.71
N VAL A 357 15.80 -62.01 7.83
CA VAL A 357 14.79 -62.03 6.78
C VAL A 357 14.05 -63.36 6.76
N THR A 358 12.79 -63.33 6.36
CA THR A 358 11.99 -64.55 6.19
C THR A 358 12.49 -65.37 5.01
N LYS A 359 12.07 -66.65 4.93
CA LYS A 359 12.40 -67.53 3.80
C LYS A 359 11.95 -66.96 2.45
N GLU A 360 10.83 -66.25 2.42
CA GLU A 360 10.29 -65.61 1.21
C GLU A 360 11.14 -64.42 0.77
N VAL A 361 11.51 -63.54 1.71
CA VAL A 361 12.39 -62.40 1.44
C VAL A 361 13.77 -62.88 0.99
N LYS A 362 14.31 -63.94 1.62
CA LYS A 362 15.55 -64.59 1.17
C LYS A 362 15.45 -65.05 -0.28
N LYS A 363 14.36 -65.74 -0.67
CA LYS A 363 14.14 -66.16 -2.06
C LYS A 363 14.15 -64.96 -3.01
N LYS A 364 13.45 -63.88 -2.67
CA LYS A 364 13.42 -62.64 -3.46
C LYS A 364 14.79 -61.97 -3.59
N LEU A 365 15.59 -61.95 -2.52
CA LEU A 365 16.94 -61.40 -2.56
C LEU A 365 17.93 -62.26 -3.36
N GLN A 366 17.66 -63.56 -3.50
CA GLN A 366 18.45 -64.49 -4.31
C GLN A 366 18.02 -64.52 -5.78
N GLN A 367 16.86 -63.95 -6.12
CA GLN A 367 16.39 -63.83 -7.49
C GLN A 367 17.17 -62.73 -8.21
N ASN A 368 18.07 -63.14 -9.11
CA ASN A 368 18.72 -62.24 -10.04
C ASN A 368 17.65 -61.67 -10.98
N TYR A 369 17.38 -60.37 -10.90
CA TYR A 369 16.88 -59.66 -12.08
C TYR A 369 18.12 -59.44 -12.96
N LEU A 370 18.28 -60.30 -13.97
CA LEU A 370 19.19 -60.06 -15.09
C LEU A 370 18.70 -58.84 -15.89
#